data_AF-A0A4Q3S672-F1
#
_entry.id   AF-A0A4Q3S672-F1
#
_cell.length_a   1.000
_cell.length_b   1.000
_cell.length_c   1.000
_cell.angle_alpha   90.00
_cell.angle_beta   90.00
_cell.angle_gamma   90.00
#
_symmetry.space_group_name_H-M   'P 1'
#
loop_
_entity.id
_entity.type
_entity.pdbx_description
1 polymer ?
#
loop_
_entity_poly.entity_id
_entity_poly.type
_entity_poly.pdbx_seq_one_letter_code
_entity_poly.pdbx_strand_id
1 'polypeptide(L)'
;MLLRRILAAIQALSLILGETYRSWGAGRHIVFVVDDYWMGALLLLGAWMMRRDSFRNRALFAAGWGVCAGMLYGSFFGKLVEPSSSNPGNFDMGLLTGLLGLAFFVALAGMIATITLPQRTTA
;
A
#
# COMPACT_ATOMS: atom_id res chain seq x y z
N MET A 1 11.62 -12.65 7.77
CA MET A 1 10.61 -12.12 8.73
C MET A 1 10.70 -10.62 8.86
N LEU A 2 11.77 -10.09 9.45
CA LEU A 2 11.92 -8.66 9.74
C LEU A 2 11.85 -7.78 8.48
N LEU A 3 12.60 -8.12 7.44
CA LEU A 3 12.61 -7.35 6.18
C LEU A 3 11.20 -7.13 5.60
N ARG A 4 10.37 -8.20 5.50
CA ARG A 4 9.00 -8.09 4.97
C ARG A 4 8.12 -7.14 5.77
N ARG A 5 8.29 -7.14 7.09
CA ARG A 5 7.56 -6.24 8.01
C ARG A 5 8.03 -4.81 7.85
N ILE A 6 9.34 -4.59 7.67
CA ILE A 6 9.91 -3.27 7.41
C ILE A 6 9.41 -2.73 6.07
N LEU A 7 9.43 -3.54 5.00
CA LEU A 7 8.92 -3.13 3.69
C LEU A 7 7.43 -2.78 3.74
N ALA A 8 6.62 -3.57 4.44
CA ALA A 8 5.21 -3.24 4.69
C ALA A 8 5.03 -1.92 5.45
N ALA A 9 5.83 -1.68 6.48
CA ALA A 9 5.76 -0.45 7.24
C ALA A 9 6.16 0.77 6.39
N ILE A 10 7.23 0.65 5.59
CA ILE A 10 7.65 1.69 4.66
C ILE A 10 6.53 1.98 3.65
N GLN A 11 5.94 0.96 3.05
CA GLN A 11 4.84 1.10 2.11
C GLN A 11 3.59 1.74 2.75
N ALA A 12 3.24 1.34 3.96
CA ALA A 12 2.10 1.92 4.65
C ALA A 12 2.32 3.39 4.99
N LEU A 13 3.51 3.73 5.49
CA LEU A 13 3.86 5.11 5.81
C LEU A 13 3.97 5.97 4.57
N SER A 14 4.46 5.44 3.43
CA SER A 14 4.50 6.19 2.18
C SER A 14 3.10 6.51 1.66
N LEU A 15 2.11 5.62 1.81
CA LEU A 15 0.71 5.90 1.48
C LEU A 15 0.15 7.00 2.39
N ILE A 16 0.28 6.84 3.71
CA ILE A 16 -0.27 7.79 4.68
C ILE A 16 0.34 9.18 4.49
N LEU A 17 1.68 9.27 4.44
CA LEU A 17 2.38 10.53 4.30
C LEU A 17 2.21 11.13 2.91
N GLY A 18 2.26 10.30 1.87
CA GLY A 18 1.99 10.70 0.50
C GLY A 18 0.61 11.30 0.35
N GLU A 19 -0.42 10.66 0.92
CA GLU A 19 -1.79 11.17 0.86
C GLU A 19 -1.99 12.42 1.69
N THR A 20 -1.40 12.47 2.89
CA THR A 20 -1.39 13.66 3.74
C THR A 20 -0.85 14.85 2.95
N TYR A 21 0.31 14.70 2.32
CA TYR A 21 0.91 15.76 1.51
C TYR A 21 0.06 16.07 0.28
N ARG A 22 -0.38 15.05 -0.47
CA ARG A 22 -1.15 15.22 -1.71
C ARG A 22 -2.43 16.01 -1.49
N SER A 23 -3.12 15.75 -0.38
CA SER A 23 -4.43 16.31 -0.08
C SER A 23 -4.39 17.59 0.75
N TRP A 24 -3.24 17.94 1.32
CA TRP A 24 -3.08 19.13 2.15
C TRP A 24 -3.42 20.42 1.39
N GLY A 25 -4.51 21.09 1.77
CA GLY A 25 -4.95 22.33 1.12
C GLY A 25 -5.46 22.17 -0.31
N ALA A 26 -5.53 20.95 -0.85
CA ALA A 26 -5.91 20.67 -2.24
C ALA A 26 -7.43 20.51 -2.45
N GLY A 27 -8.24 20.72 -1.39
CA GLY A 27 -9.71 20.63 -1.47
C GLY A 27 -10.25 19.25 -1.83
N ARG A 28 -9.46 18.19 -1.64
CA ARG A 28 -9.84 16.81 -1.99
C ARG A 28 -10.92 16.28 -1.04
N HIS A 29 -11.89 15.57 -1.59
CA HIS A 29 -13.00 15.01 -0.80
C HIS A 29 -12.51 13.89 0.12
N ILE A 30 -12.88 13.97 1.41
CA ILE A 30 -12.33 13.13 2.49
C ILE A 30 -12.40 11.62 2.22
N VAL A 31 -13.44 11.14 1.53
CA VAL A 31 -13.60 9.72 1.19
C VAL A 31 -12.45 9.19 0.33
N PHE A 32 -11.87 10.03 -0.55
CA PHE A 32 -10.71 9.69 -1.40
C PHE A 32 -9.36 10.10 -0.78
N VAL A 33 -9.39 10.47 0.49
CA VAL A 33 -8.21 10.77 1.30
C VAL A 33 -8.03 9.66 2.33
N VAL A 34 -9.11 9.22 2.97
CA VAL A 34 -9.03 8.27 4.09
C VAL A 34 -8.78 6.82 3.62
N ASP A 35 -9.04 6.48 2.36
CA ASP A 35 -8.75 5.15 1.81
C ASP A 35 -7.27 4.77 1.96
N ASP A 36 -6.33 5.67 1.63
CA ASP A 36 -4.90 5.43 1.80
C ASP A 36 -4.51 5.21 3.28
N TYR A 37 -5.20 5.86 4.22
CA TYR A 37 -4.99 5.65 5.65
C TYR A 37 -5.50 4.30 6.12
N TRP A 38 -6.67 3.87 5.65
CA TRP A 38 -7.19 2.54 5.95
C TRP A 38 -6.26 1.45 5.43
N MET A 39 -5.75 1.61 4.20
CA MET A 39 -4.82 0.65 3.60
C MET A 39 -3.49 0.62 4.34
N GLY A 40 -2.92 1.78 4.65
CA GLY A 40 -1.72 1.89 5.47
C GLY A 40 -1.90 1.25 6.84
N ALA A 41 -3.03 1.50 7.51
CA ALA A 41 -3.33 0.92 8.82
C ALA A 41 -3.48 -0.61 8.77
N LEU A 42 -4.18 -1.15 7.77
CA LEU A 42 -4.32 -2.60 7.58
C LEU A 42 -2.95 -3.26 7.31
N LEU A 43 -2.12 -2.62 6.51
CA LEU A 43 -0.79 -3.13 6.18
C LEU A 43 0.16 -3.08 7.39
N LEU A 44 0.11 -2.01 8.20
CA LEU A 44 0.82 -1.92 9.48
C LEU A 44 0.34 -2.98 10.49
N LEU A 45 -0.97 -3.18 10.59
CA LEU A 45 -1.55 -4.21 11.45
C LEU A 45 -1.05 -5.59 11.05
N GLY A 46 -1.10 -5.92 9.76
CA GLY A 46 -0.55 -7.18 9.24
C GLY A 46 0.94 -7.33 9.53
N ALA A 47 1.73 -6.27 9.32
CA ALA A 47 3.16 -6.26 9.62
C ALA A 47 3.45 -6.46 11.12
N TRP A 48 2.61 -5.92 12.00
CA TRP A 48 2.72 -6.11 13.45
C TRP A 48 2.32 -7.53 13.87
N MET A 49 1.22 -8.07 13.34
CA MET A 49 0.77 -9.44 13.64
C MET A 49 1.79 -10.49 13.18
N MET A 50 2.52 -10.23 12.10
CA MET A 50 3.63 -11.05 11.61
C MET A 50 4.85 -11.13 12.55
N ARG A 51 4.80 -10.52 13.74
CA ARG A 51 5.73 -10.84 14.84
C ARG A 51 5.62 -12.30 15.29
N ARG A 52 4.44 -12.91 15.12
CA ARG A 52 4.21 -14.35 15.35
C ARG A 52 3.88 -14.98 14.00
N ASP A 53 4.72 -15.89 13.53
CA ASP A 53 4.51 -16.59 12.25
C ASP A 53 3.47 -17.70 12.44
N SER A 54 2.20 -17.36 12.19
CA SER A 54 1.10 -18.31 12.16
C SER A 54 0.39 -18.23 10.81
N PHE A 55 -0.27 -19.31 10.41
CA PHE A 55 -1.06 -19.32 9.17
C PHE A 55 -2.05 -18.14 9.12
N ARG A 56 -2.79 -17.91 10.21
CA ARG A 56 -3.76 -16.80 10.31
C ARG A 56 -3.10 -15.44 10.11
N ASN A 57 -1.96 -15.19 10.75
CA ASN A 57 -1.27 -13.90 10.66
C ASN A 57 -0.71 -13.65 9.25
N ARG A 58 -0.22 -14.71 8.59
CA ARG A 58 0.23 -14.63 7.20
C ARG A 58 -0.91 -14.38 6.23
N ALA A 59 -2.05 -15.04 6.43
CA ALA A 59 -3.25 -14.82 5.63
C ALA A 59 -3.72 -13.36 5.75
N LEU A 60 -3.78 -12.82 6.97
CA LEU A 60 -4.12 -11.41 7.21
C LEU A 60 -3.09 -10.46 6.59
N PHE A 61 -1.80 -10.78 6.68
CA PHE A 61 -0.76 -9.95 6.07
C PHE A 61 -0.81 -9.97 4.54
N ALA A 62 -1.04 -11.12 3.93
CA ALA A 62 -1.26 -11.25 2.49
C ALA A 62 -2.52 -10.50 2.05
N ALA A 63 -3.61 -10.58 2.83
CA ALA A 63 -4.82 -9.80 2.57
C ALA A 63 -4.53 -8.30 2.61
N GLY A 64 -3.80 -7.81 3.61
CA GLY A 64 -3.40 -6.39 3.69
C GLY A 64 -2.61 -5.92 2.45
N TRP A 65 -1.66 -6.73 1.97
CA TRP A 65 -0.98 -6.46 0.71
C TRP A 65 -1.93 -6.48 -0.51
N GLY A 66 -2.87 -7.43 -0.55
CA GLY A 66 -3.84 -7.56 -1.63
C GLY A 66 -4.81 -6.39 -1.72
N VAL A 67 -5.34 -5.91 -0.59
CA VAL A 67 -6.22 -4.72 -0.59
C VAL A 67 -5.44 -3.48 -1.02
N CYS A 68 -4.20 -3.32 -0.54
CA CYS A 68 -3.30 -2.26 -0.98
C CYS A 68 -3.06 -2.29 -2.50
N ALA A 69 -2.75 -3.46 -3.06
CA ALA A 69 -2.58 -3.63 -4.51
C ALA A 69 -3.86 -3.32 -5.30
N GLY A 70 -5.02 -3.79 -4.83
CA GLY A 70 -6.30 -3.57 -5.50
C GLY A 70 -6.69 -2.09 -5.57
N MET A 71 -6.48 -1.33 -4.49
CA MET A 71 -6.72 0.11 -4.48
C MET A 71 -5.72 0.85 -5.39
N LEU A 72 -4.43 0.50 -5.30
CA LEU A 72 -3.38 1.12 -6.11
C LEU A 72 -3.55 0.84 -7.60
N TYR A 73 -4.11 -0.32 -7.98
CA TYR A 73 -4.43 -0.65 -9.38
C TYR A 73 -5.32 0.43 -10.01
N GLY A 74 -6.47 0.72 -9.40
CA GLY A 74 -7.40 1.72 -9.92
C GLY A 74 -6.76 3.11 -9.99
N SER A 75 -6.00 3.48 -8.95
CA SER A 75 -5.34 4.78 -8.87
C SER A 75 -4.20 4.95 -9.89
N PHE A 76 -3.40 3.91 -10.14
CA PHE A 76 -2.28 3.92 -11.07
C PHE A 76 -2.75 3.86 -12.52
N PHE A 77 -3.54 2.86 -12.88
CA PHE A 77 -3.98 2.68 -14.27
C PHE A 77 -4.97 3.75 -14.71
N GLY A 78 -5.83 4.25 -13.80
CA GLY A 78 -6.70 5.40 -14.12
C GLY A 78 -5.91 6.63 -14.56
N LYS A 79 -4.77 6.90 -13.93
CA LYS A 79 -3.89 8.02 -14.27
C LYS A 79 -3.10 7.81 -15.56
N LEU A 80 -2.77 6.56 -15.90
CA LEU A 80 -2.13 6.22 -17.17
C LEU A 80 -3.08 6.37 -18.36
N VAL A 81 -4.34 5.97 -18.19
CA VAL A 81 -5.34 5.94 -19.27
C VAL A 81 -5.98 7.31 -19.46
N GLU A 82 -6.32 8.01 -18.37
CA GLU A 82 -7.01 9.30 -18.43
C GLU A 82 -6.38 10.32 -17.46
N PRO A 83 -5.17 10.82 -17.79
CA PRO A 83 -4.46 11.74 -16.90
C PRO A 83 -5.17 13.09 -16.73
N SER A 84 -5.92 13.55 -17.73
CA SER A 84 -6.59 14.87 -17.72
C SER A 84 -7.76 14.97 -16.74
N SER A 85 -8.37 13.85 -16.33
CA SER A 85 -9.47 13.82 -15.35
C SER A 85 -8.97 13.65 -13.90
N SER A 86 -7.66 13.48 -13.71
CA SER A 86 -7.05 13.20 -12.41
C SER A 86 -6.67 14.49 -11.67
N ASN A 87 -6.96 14.54 -10.38
CA ASN A 87 -6.45 15.58 -9.48
C ASN A 87 -5.19 15.08 -8.76
N PRO A 88 -3.98 15.54 -9.14
CA PRO A 88 -2.74 15.10 -8.52
C PRO A 88 -2.47 15.77 -7.17
N GLY A 89 -3.30 16.74 -6.76
CA GLY A 89 -3.11 17.53 -5.54
C GLY A 89 -1.80 18.30 -5.59
N ASN A 90 -1.00 18.19 -4.52
CA ASN A 90 0.29 18.88 -4.42
C ASN A 90 1.44 18.21 -5.19
N PHE A 91 1.23 17.05 -5.81
CA PHE A 91 2.26 16.40 -6.61
C PHE A 91 2.21 16.82 -8.08
N ASP A 92 3.35 16.75 -8.76
CA ASP A 92 3.37 16.65 -10.22
C ASP A 92 2.70 15.34 -10.67
N MET A 93 1.95 15.39 -11.77
CA MET A 93 1.17 14.25 -12.27
C MET A 93 2.06 13.06 -12.67
N GLY A 94 3.20 13.33 -13.33
CA GLY A 94 4.15 12.29 -13.72
C GLY A 94 4.80 11.64 -12.51
N LEU A 95 5.25 12.45 -11.56
CA LEU A 95 5.83 11.97 -10.30
C LEU A 95 4.84 11.11 -9.50
N LEU A 96 3.59 11.59 -9.32
CA LEU A 96 2.55 10.84 -8.61
C LEU A 96 2.28 9.49 -9.27
N THR A 97 2.15 9.48 -10.59
CA THR A 97 1.88 8.24 -11.34
C THR A 97 3.02 7.25 -11.20
N GLY A 98 4.28 7.71 -11.26
CA GLY A 98 5.46 6.87 -11.02
C GLY A 98 5.50 6.27 -9.60
N LEU A 99 5.21 7.09 -8.58
CA LEU A 99 5.15 6.65 -7.18
C LEU A 99 4.05 5.60 -6.95
N LEU A 100 2.86 5.81 -7.52
CA LEU A 100 1.75 4.86 -7.44
C LEU A 100 2.08 3.54 -8.13
N GLY A 101 2.72 3.59 -9.30
CA GLY A 101 3.18 2.39 -10.01
C GLY A 101 4.19 1.59 -9.18
N LEU A 102 5.20 2.26 -8.63
CA LEU A 102 6.19 1.62 -7.74
C LEU A 102 5.51 0.97 -6.53
N ALA A 103 4.63 1.71 -5.85
CA ALA A 103 3.86 1.23 -4.72
C ALA A 103 3.02 -0.01 -5.08
N PHE A 104 2.38 0.00 -6.25
CA PHE A 104 1.55 -1.10 -6.74
C PHE A 104 2.37 -2.38 -6.93
N PHE A 105 3.52 -2.30 -7.62
CA PHE A 105 4.38 -3.47 -7.84
C PHE A 105 5.02 -3.98 -6.54
N VAL A 106 5.39 -3.08 -5.62
CA VAL A 106 5.84 -3.47 -4.28
C VAL A 106 4.74 -4.21 -3.53
N ALA A 107 3.49 -3.75 -3.62
CA ALA A 107 2.36 -4.40 -2.97
C ALA A 107 2.10 -5.83 -3.53
N LEU A 108 2.15 -6.00 -4.86
CA LEU A 108 2.07 -7.31 -5.49
C LEU A 108 3.21 -8.24 -5.05
N ALA A 109 4.45 -7.74 -5.09
CA ALA A 109 5.61 -8.51 -4.66
C ALA A 109 5.52 -8.92 -3.18
N GLY A 110 5.07 -8.00 -2.31
CA GLY A 110 4.84 -8.25 -0.89
C GLY A 110 3.75 -9.30 -0.65
N MET A 111 2.65 -9.25 -1.41
CA MET A 111 1.58 -10.24 -1.36
C MET A 111 2.10 -11.62 -1.75
N ILE A 112 2.71 -11.74 -2.95
CA ILE A 112 3.24 -12.99 -3.48
C ILE A 112 4.26 -13.58 -2.52
N ALA A 113 5.23 -12.78 -2.06
CA ALA A 113 6.25 -13.24 -1.12
C ALA A 113 5.66 -13.68 0.24
N THR A 114 4.52 -13.11 0.66
CA THR A 114 3.87 -13.54 1.90
C THR A 114 3.23 -14.92 1.75
N ILE A 115 2.64 -15.19 0.56
CA ILE A 115 1.97 -16.44 0.21
C ILE A 115 2.99 -17.55 -0.07
N THR A 116 4.01 -17.29 -0.88
CA THR A 116 4.88 -18.33 -1.43
C THR A 116 6.05 -18.72 -0.52
N LEU A 117 6.56 -17.79 0.30
CA LEU A 117 7.73 -18.10 1.12
C LEU A 117 7.36 -19.10 2.24
N PRO A 118 8.22 -20.06 2.60
CA PRO A 118 7.93 -21.01 3.68
C PRO A 118 7.69 -20.34 5.03
N GLN A 119 6.97 -21.03 5.92
CA GLN A 119 6.95 -20.70 7.35
C GLN A 119 8.31 -21.00 7.95
N ARG A 120 8.78 -20.13 8.85
CA ARG A 120 9.93 -20.49 9.67
C ARG A 120 9.39 -21.40 10.77
N THR A 121 9.59 -22.71 10.61
CA THR A 121 9.40 -23.66 11.69
C THR A 121 10.42 -23.29 12.77
N THR A 122 9.96 -22.70 13.88
CA THR A 122 10.75 -22.66 15.10
C THR A 122 10.74 -24.08 15.66
N ALA A 123 11.81 -24.82 15.39
CA ALA A 123 12.13 -26.02 16.17
C ALA A 123 12.51 -25.60 17.60
#